data_AF-A0A0G0T644-F1
#
_entry.id   AF-A0A0G0T644-F1
#
_cell.length_a   1.000
_cell.length_b   1.000
_cell.length_c   1.000
_cell.angle_alpha   90.00
_cell.angle_beta   90.00
_cell.angle_gamma   90.00
#
_symmetry.space_group_name_H-M   'P 1'
#
loop_
_entity.id
_entity.type
_entity.pdbx_description
1 polymer ?
#
loop_
_entity_poly.entity_id
_entity_poly.type
_entity_poly.pdbx_seq_one_letter_code
_entity_poly.pdbx_strand_id
1 'polypeptide(L)'
;MKNNKACLRRQGFTPVLIIIIVLAVLAVGGIAYYAGKSSTNISVITNFEECVKAGNGVMESFPRKCRTANGELFVEVIENPVPQNTQENNYQPPTI
;
A
#
# COMPACT_ATOMS: atom_id res chain seq x y z
N MET A 1 -6.74 -69.32 24.67
CA MET A 1 -6.75 -68.41 23.50
C MET A 1 -6.07 -67.12 23.92
N LYS A 2 -5.03 -66.68 23.20
CA LYS A 2 -4.03 -65.72 23.70
C LYS A 2 -4.52 -64.26 23.72
N ASN A 3 -4.97 -63.86 24.90
CA ASN A 3 -4.87 -62.57 25.58
C ASN A 3 -4.33 -61.31 24.83
N ASN A 4 -5.28 -60.39 24.57
CA ASN A 4 -5.26 -58.95 24.88
C ASN A 4 -4.00 -58.35 25.59
N LYS A 5 -3.21 -57.55 24.86
CA LYS A 5 -2.49 -56.37 25.38
C LYS A 5 -2.31 -55.31 24.29
N ALA A 6 -3.33 -54.51 24.04
CA ALA A 6 -3.17 -53.21 23.38
C ALA A 6 -2.77 -52.18 24.46
N CYS A 7 -1.47 -52.07 24.73
CA CYS A 7 -0.94 -50.93 25.46
C CYS A 7 0.55 -50.80 25.16
N LEU A 8 0.90 -49.95 24.19
CA LEU A 8 2.26 -49.40 24.10
C LEU A 8 2.17 -47.88 23.93
N ARG A 9 1.77 -47.25 25.04
CA ARG A 9 1.89 -45.82 25.34
C ARG A 9 3.39 -45.44 25.28
N ARG A 10 3.89 -44.95 24.15
CA ARG A 10 5.23 -44.32 24.07
C ARG A 10 5.17 -42.94 24.74
N GLN A 11 5.46 -42.94 26.02
CA GLN A 11 5.49 -41.79 26.91
C GLN A 11 6.84 -41.07 26.75
N GLY A 12 6.87 -39.88 26.13
CA GLY A 12 8.03 -38.99 26.11
C GLY A 12 8.23 -38.18 24.83
N PHE A 13 8.18 -38.83 23.66
CA PHE A 13 8.52 -38.18 22.39
C PHE A 13 7.34 -37.59 21.62
N THR A 14 6.12 -38.09 21.84
CA THR A 14 4.91 -37.55 21.21
C THR A 14 4.69 -36.05 21.50
N PRO A 15 4.80 -35.55 22.76
CA PRO A 15 4.66 -34.12 22.99
C PRO A 15 5.80 -33.31 22.38
N VAL A 16 7.02 -33.85 22.35
CA VAL A 16 8.19 -33.19 21.75
C VAL A 16 8.02 -33.03 20.24
N LEU A 17 7.54 -34.06 19.54
CA LEU A 17 7.27 -33.99 18.10
C LEU A 17 6.16 -32.99 17.77
N ILE A 18 5.11 -32.92 18.59
CA ILE A 18 4.03 -31.93 18.42
C ILE A 18 4.58 -30.50 18.59
N ILE A 19 5.41 -30.27 19.61
CA ILE A 19 6.03 -28.95 19.83
C ILE A 19 6.93 -28.56 18.65
N ILE A 20 7.73 -29.48 18.12
CA ILE A 20 8.59 -29.22 16.96
C ILE A 20 7.74 -28.86 15.72
N ILE A 21 6.63 -29.57 15.48
CA ILE A 21 5.73 -29.26 14.37
C ILE A 21 5.11 -27.87 14.54
N VAL A 22 4.65 -27.52 15.74
CA VAL A 22 4.08 -26.19 16.02
C VAL A 22 5.11 -25.10 15.79
N LEU A 23 6.34 -25.28 16.27
CA LEU A 23 7.44 -24.33 16.05
C LEU A 23 7.78 -24.19 14.56
N ALA A 24 7.79 -25.29 13.81
CA ALA A 24 8.02 -25.25 12.37
C ALA A 24 6.92 -24.48 11.64
N VAL A 25 5.65 -24.69 11.99
CA VAL A 25 4.52 -23.95 11.41
C VAL A 25 4.60 -22.46 11.74
N LEU A 26 4.92 -22.11 12.98
CA LEU A 26 5.11 -20.72 13.41
C LEU A 26 6.30 -20.06 12.69
N ALA A 27 7.41 -20.78 12.51
CA ALA A 27 8.57 -20.28 11.78
C ALA A 27 8.23 -20.03 10.30
N VAL A 28 7.58 -20.99 9.63
CA VAL A 28 7.17 -20.84 8.22
C VAL A 28 6.16 -19.71 8.04
N GLY A 29 5.14 -19.66 8.91
CA GLY A 29 4.15 -18.59 8.89
C GLY A 29 4.76 -17.22 9.18
N GLY A 30 5.69 -17.14 10.14
CA GLY A 30 6.45 -15.93 10.46
C GLY A 30 7.30 -15.48 9.27
N ILE A 31 8.09 -16.37 8.67
CA ILE A 31 8.93 -16.06 7.51
C ILE A 31 8.08 -15.55 6.35
N ALA A 32 6.97 -16.23 6.03
CA ALA A 32 6.05 -15.80 4.97
C ALA A 32 5.42 -14.43 5.27
N TYR A 33 5.04 -14.17 6.51
CA TYR A 33 4.51 -12.88 6.95
C TYR A 33 5.54 -11.75 6.84
N TYR A 34 6.77 -11.99 7.30
CA TYR A 34 7.85 -11.01 7.21
C TYR A 34 8.34 -10.80 5.77
N ALA A 35 8.39 -11.85 4.94
CA ALA A 35 8.77 -11.74 3.54
C ALA A 35 7.68 -11.08 2.67
N GLY A 36 6.41 -11.25 3.01
CA GLY A 36 5.28 -10.66 2.31
C GLY A 36 5.05 -9.18 2.60
N LYS A 37 5.74 -8.60 3.60
CA LYS A 37 5.73 -7.16 3.86
C LYS A 37 6.65 -6.48 2.84
N SER A 38 6.18 -6.40 1.60
CA SER A 38 6.81 -5.58 0.56
C SER A 38 6.99 -4.17 1.11
N SER A 39 8.24 -3.74 1.25
CA SER A 39 8.59 -2.36 1.52
C SER A 39 7.80 -1.51 0.55
N THR A 40 6.88 -0.70 1.06
CA THR A 40 6.25 0.39 0.31
C THR A 40 7.43 1.15 -0.27
N ASN A 41 7.66 0.98 -1.57
CA ASN A 41 8.70 1.69 -2.27
C ASN A 41 8.22 3.15 -2.20
N ILE A 42 8.71 3.90 -1.22
CA ILE A 42 8.46 5.34 -1.11
C ILE A 42 9.26 5.93 -2.27
N SER A 43 8.72 5.77 -3.47
CA SER A 43 9.17 6.48 -4.65
C SER A 43 8.98 7.94 -4.30
N VAL A 44 10.10 8.65 -4.15
CA VAL A 44 10.09 10.09 -3.96
C VAL A 44 9.42 10.65 -5.22
N ILE A 45 8.21 11.16 -5.05
CA ILE A 45 7.44 11.75 -6.14
C ILE A 45 8.13 13.06 -6.50
N THR A 46 8.57 13.19 -7.74
CA THR A 46 9.28 14.38 -8.24
C THR A 46 8.47 15.19 -9.24
N ASN A 47 7.42 14.59 -9.80
CA ASN A 47 6.61 15.20 -10.85
C ASN A 47 5.13 14.82 -10.76
N PHE A 48 4.30 15.53 -11.53
CA PHE A 48 2.86 15.31 -11.60
C PHE A 48 2.50 13.88 -12.02
N GLU A 49 3.18 13.32 -13.02
CA GLU A 49 2.86 11.99 -13.54
C GLU A 49 3.11 10.89 -12.50
N GLU A 50 4.20 10.98 -11.74
CA GLU A 50 4.48 10.12 -10.59
C GLU A 50 3.44 10.26 -9.49
N CYS A 51 2.99 11.50 -9.22
CA CYS A 51 1.95 11.76 -8.23
C CYS A 51 0.64 11.05 -8.60
N VAL A 52 0.23 11.10 -9.87
CA VAL A 52 -0.98 10.42 -10.37
C VAL A 52 -0.80 8.90 -10.37
N LYS A 53 0.35 8.39 -10.81
CA LYS A 53 0.66 6.95 -10.78
C LYS A 53 0.66 6.37 -9.37
N ALA A 54 1.04 7.18 -8.38
CA ALA A 54 0.95 6.83 -6.96
C ALA A 54 -0.48 6.84 -6.40
N GLY A 55 -1.50 7.18 -7.21
CA GLY A 55 -2.91 7.17 -6.82
C GLY A 55 -3.32 8.35 -5.94
N ASN A 56 -2.54 9.43 -5.95
CA ASN A 56 -2.85 10.65 -5.20
C ASN A 56 -3.99 11.45 -5.85
N GLY A 57 -4.62 12.33 -5.07
CA GLY A 57 -5.77 13.11 -5.52
C GLY A 57 -5.39 14.17 -6.56
N VAL A 58 -6.05 14.16 -7.72
CA VAL A 58 -5.89 15.16 -8.78
C VAL A 58 -7.01 16.19 -8.68
N MET A 59 -6.64 17.46 -8.79
CA MET A 59 -7.56 18.59 -8.86
C MET A 59 -7.82 18.95 -10.32
N GLU A 60 -9.10 18.99 -10.69
CA GLU A 60 -9.63 19.37 -12.00
C GLU A 60 -9.55 20.89 -12.24
N SER A 61 -8.40 21.50 -11.93
CA SER A 61 -8.09 22.89 -12.31
C SER A 61 -7.21 22.91 -13.55
N PHE A 62 -7.14 24.02 -14.28
CA PHE A 62 -6.15 24.22 -15.33
C PHE A 62 -5.10 25.25 -14.89
N PRO A 63 -3.79 24.91 -14.87
CA PRO A 63 -3.21 23.57 -15.06
C PRO A 63 -3.63 22.57 -13.96
N ARG A 64 -3.61 21.27 -14.29
CA ARG A 64 -3.95 20.22 -13.33
C ARG A 64 -2.93 20.17 -12.21
N LYS A 65 -3.39 19.81 -11.01
CA LYS A 65 -2.56 19.73 -9.82
C LYS A 65 -2.80 18.39 -9.15
N CYS A 66 -1.76 17.74 -8.67
CA CYS A 66 -1.84 16.50 -7.91
C CYS A 66 -1.34 16.73 -6.48
N ARG A 67 -2.10 16.27 -5.47
CA ARG A 67 -1.81 16.47 -4.05
C ARG A 67 -1.49 15.15 -3.37
N THR A 68 -0.29 15.04 -2.80
CA THR A 68 0.11 13.84 -2.04
C THR A 68 -0.58 13.78 -0.67
N ALA A 69 -0.60 12.59 -0.08
CA ALA A 69 -1.06 12.39 1.31
C ALA A 69 -0.29 13.27 2.33
N ASN A 70 0.96 13.62 2.02
CA ASN A 70 1.81 14.48 2.85
C ASN A 70 1.51 15.99 2.64
N GLY A 71 0.67 16.34 1.66
CA GLY A 71 0.30 17.71 1.34
C GLY A 71 1.17 18.40 0.28
N GLU A 72 2.10 17.69 -0.34
CA GLU A 72 2.91 18.23 -1.44
C GLU A 72 2.05 18.37 -2.70
N LEU A 73 2.27 19.45 -3.46
CA LEU A 73 1.53 19.76 -4.68
C LEU A 73 2.45 19.70 -5.89
N PHE A 74 2.07 18.89 -6.87
CA PHE A 74 2.75 18.77 -8.15
C PHE A 74 1.85 19.35 -9.24
N VAL A 75 2.33 20.35 -9.98
CA VAL A 75 1.59 21.01 -11.07
C VAL A 75 2.01 20.41 -12.41
N GLU A 76 1.04 20.21 -13.30
CA GLU A 76 1.31 19.76 -14.66
C GLU A 76 2.09 20.84 -15.46
N VAL A 77 3.17 20.43 -16.11
CA VAL A 77 3.97 21.31 -16.98
C VAL A 77 3.32 21.34 -18.36
N ILE A 78 2.98 22.54 -18.85
CA ILE A 78 2.33 22.75 -20.15
C ILE A 78 3.26 23.59 -21.01
N GLU A 79 3.63 23.10 -22.20
CA GLU A 79 4.63 23.72 -23.09
C GLU A 79 4.19 25.02 -23.77
N ASN A 80 2.97 25.51 -23.49
CA ASN A 80 2.49 26.79 -24.01
C ASN A 80 1.42 27.37 -23.05
N PRO A 81 1.81 27.92 -21.89
CA PRO A 81 0.86 28.42 -20.92
C PRO A 81 0.06 29.57 -21.55
N VAL A 82 -1.28 29.46 -21.50
CA VAL A 82 -2.14 30.60 -21.81
C VAL A 82 -1.73 31.74 -20.87
N PRO A 83 -1.45 32.95 -21.37
CA PRO A 83 -1.13 34.08 -20.50
C PRO A 83 -2.27 34.29 -19.51
N GLN A 84 -1.97 34.27 -18.21
CA GLN A 84 -2.96 34.37 -17.12
C GLN A 84 -3.62 35.76 -17.01
N ASN A 85 -3.55 36.61 -18.04
CA ASN A 85 -4.20 37.92 -18.05
C ASN A 85 -5.57 37.95 -18.74
N THR A 86 -6.07 36.81 -19.24
CA THR A 86 -7.32 36.80 -20.04
C THR A 86 -8.54 36.23 -19.32
N GLN A 87 -8.57 36.15 -17.98
CA GLN A 87 -9.72 35.65 -17.23
C GLN A 87 -10.02 36.53 -16.00
N GLU A 88 -10.28 37.84 -16.19
CA GLU A 88 -10.96 38.64 -15.14
C GLU A 88 -11.76 39.85 -15.66
N ASN A 89 -11.64 40.30 -16.91
CA ASN A 89 -12.21 41.59 -17.31
C ASN A 89 -13.60 41.56 -17.95
N ASN A 90 -14.38 40.47 -17.87
CA ASN A 90 -15.75 40.48 -18.40
C ASN A 90 -16.73 39.54 -17.68
N TYR A 91 -16.62 39.39 -16.35
CA TYR A 91 -17.75 38.94 -15.55
C TYR A 91 -18.52 40.17 -15.06
N GLN A 92 -19.51 40.61 -15.83
CA GLN A 92 -20.53 41.52 -15.32
C GLN A 92 -21.55 40.68 -14.53
N PRO A 93 -21.71 40.88 -13.22
CA PRO A 93 -22.79 40.23 -12.49
C PRO A 93 -24.14 40.69 -13.09
N PRO A 94 -25.13 39.79 -13.22
CA PRO A 94 -26.45 40.19 -13.68
C PRO A 94 -27.03 41.22 -12.71
N THR A 95 -27.39 42.39 -13.24
CA THR A 95 -28.14 43.42 -12.51
C THR A 95 -29.57 42.93 -12.31
N ILE A 96 -30.04 42.90 -11.05
CA ILE A 96 -31.40 42.51 -10.65
C ILE A 96 -32.42 43.48 -11.23
#